data_AF-A0A250WX97-F1
#
_entry.id   AF-A0A250WX97-F1
#
_cell.length_a   1.000
_cell.length_b   1.000
_cell.length_c   1.000
_cell.angle_alpha   90.00
_cell.angle_beta   90.00
_cell.angle_gamma   90.00
#
_symmetry.space_group_name_H-M   'P 1'
#
loop_
_entity.id
_entity.type
_entity.pdbx_description
1 polymer ?
#
loop_
_entity_poly.entity_id
_entity_poly.type
_entity_poly.pdbx_seq_one_letter_code
_entity_poly.pdbx_strand_id
1 'polypeptide(L)'
;MRIEKCWFCSSSIYPGHGITFVRNDASVFNFCRSKCHKNFKMKRNPRKVRWTKAYRKLAGKELAEDATFELERKRNRPEKYNRETVAKTLKAIGKIAEIRSKRQERFYEKRMNKAKLMEKKAEKVQLEKEIHLIKAPAAINSAKEKLRIRVQEKQTDRMEE
;
A
#
# COMPACT_ATOMS: atom_id res chain seq x y z
N MET A 1 -7.36 7.75 -27.74
CA MET A 1 -7.20 6.50 -26.96
C MET A 1 -7.56 6.80 -25.50
N ARG A 2 -8.46 6.05 -24.86
CA ARG A 2 -8.92 6.31 -23.49
C ARG A 2 -8.54 5.17 -22.56
N ILE A 3 -8.00 5.52 -21.39
CA ILE A 3 -7.70 4.56 -20.33
C ILE A 3 -8.94 4.48 -19.43
N GLU A 4 -9.58 3.31 -19.42
CA GLU A 4 -10.76 3.09 -18.60
C GLU A 4 -10.38 2.60 -17.20
N LYS A 5 -11.31 2.73 -16.25
CA LYS A 5 -11.15 2.15 -14.92
C LYS A 5 -11.97 0.88 -14.80
N CYS A 6 -11.36 -0.15 -14.23
CA CYS A 6 -12.06 -1.38 -13.93
C CYS A 6 -13.13 -1.16 -12.87
N TRP A 7 -14.33 -1.68 -13.12
CA TRP A 7 -15.44 -1.57 -12.19
C TRP A 7 -15.16 -2.22 -10.83
N PHE A 8 -14.47 -3.37 -10.82
CA PHE A 8 -14.21 -4.13 -9.58
C PHE A 8 -12.94 -3.68 -8.86
N CYS A 9 -11.81 -3.61 -9.58
CA CYS A 9 -10.48 -3.36 -9.01
C CYS A 9 -10.13 -1.87 -8.94
N SER A 10 -10.81 -1.02 -9.73
CA SER A 10 -10.45 0.39 -10.03
C SER A 10 -9.04 0.59 -10.60
N SER A 11 -8.39 -0.48 -11.07
CA SER A 11 -7.14 -0.38 -11.85
C SER A 11 -7.42 0.24 -13.22
N SER A 12 -6.38 0.84 -13.79
CA SER A 12 -6.37 1.28 -15.19
C SER A 12 -6.47 0.08 -16.14
N ILE A 13 -7.25 0.24 -17.22
CA ILE A 13 -7.41 -0.70 -18.32
C ILE A 13 -6.90 -0.01 -19.58
N TYR A 14 -5.86 -0.60 -20.19
CA TYR A 14 -5.35 -0.17 -21.48
C TYR A 14 -6.15 -0.86 -22.61
N PRO A 15 -6.28 -0.22 -23.78
CA PRO A 15 -6.91 -0.81 -24.95
C PRO A 15 -6.31 -2.16 -25.34
N GLY A 16 -7.16 -3.07 -25.79
CA GLY A 16 -6.78 -4.47 -26.06
C GLY A 16 -6.64 -5.35 -24.81
N HIS A 17 -6.88 -4.81 -23.60
CA HIS A 17 -6.80 -5.58 -22.37
C HIS A 17 -8.13 -5.63 -21.62
N GLY A 18 -8.36 -6.75 -20.92
CA GLY A 18 -9.54 -6.93 -20.10
C GLY A 18 -10.74 -7.50 -20.85
N ILE A 19 -11.91 -7.38 -20.23
CA ILE A 19 -13.20 -7.85 -20.78
C ILE A 19 -14.23 -6.78 -20.48
N THR A 20 -15.10 -6.50 -21.46
CA THR A 20 -16.27 -5.64 -21.28
C THR A 20 -17.52 -6.49 -21.23
N PHE A 21 -18.32 -6.31 -20.18
CA PHE A 21 -19.63 -6.95 -20.04
C PHE A 21 -20.71 -5.87 -20.17
N VAL A 22 -21.63 -6.06 -21.10
CA VAL A 22 -22.79 -5.19 -21.29
C VAL A 22 -24.00 -5.92 -20.72
N ARG A 23 -24.70 -5.28 -19.79
CA ARG A 23 -25.93 -5.80 -19.20
C ARG A 23 -27.15 -5.26 -19.96
N ASN A 24 -28.29 -5.95 -19.85
CA ASN A 24 -29.52 -5.61 -20.57
C ASN A 24 -30.03 -4.17 -20.33
N ASP A 25 -29.67 -3.53 -19.22
CA ASP A 25 -29.97 -2.12 -18.92
C ASP A 25 -29.01 -1.13 -19.60
N ALA A 26 -28.27 -1.59 -20.61
CA ALA A 26 -27.21 -0.86 -21.31
C ALA A 26 -26.04 -0.39 -20.41
N SER A 27 -25.93 -0.92 -19.18
CA SER A 27 -24.79 -0.61 -18.32
C SER A 27 -23.55 -1.39 -18.73
N VAL A 28 -22.45 -0.67 -18.91
CA VAL A 28 -21.17 -1.21 -19.37
C VAL A 28 -20.22 -1.40 -18.19
N PHE A 29 -19.78 -2.64 -17.99
CA PHE A 29 -18.83 -3.01 -16.96
C PHE A 29 -17.50 -3.42 -17.59
N ASN A 30 -16.47 -2.59 -17.40
CA ASN A 30 -15.12 -2.90 -17.86
C ASN A 30 -14.33 -3.61 -16.76
N PHE A 31 -13.67 -4.71 -17.08
CA PHE A 31 -12.86 -5.49 -16.14
C PHE A 31 -11.39 -5.56 -16.55
N CYS A 32 -10.50 -5.28 -15.60
CA CYS A 32 -9.04 -5.31 -15.82
C CYS A 32 -8.51 -6.72 -16.14
N ARG A 33 -9.06 -7.76 -15.53
CA ARG A 33 -8.56 -9.15 -15.59
C ARG A 33 -9.69 -10.15 -15.37
N SER A 34 -9.47 -11.41 -15.75
CA SER A 34 -10.41 -12.53 -15.50
C SER A 34 -10.76 -12.68 -14.01
N LYS A 35 -9.82 -12.42 -13.09
CA LYS A 35 -10.06 -12.39 -11.63
C LYS A 35 -11.22 -11.46 -11.27
N CYS A 36 -11.24 -10.25 -11.82
CA CYS A 36 -12.29 -9.26 -11.53
C CYS A 36 -13.64 -9.68 -12.10
N HIS A 37 -13.62 -10.18 -13.34
CA HIS A 37 -14.81 -10.66 -14.02
C HIS A 37 -15.43 -11.87 -13.29
N LYS A 38 -14.63 -12.85 -12.85
CA LYS A 38 -15.10 -14.00 -12.06
C LYS A 38 -15.70 -13.57 -10.71
N ASN A 39 -15.04 -12.65 -9.99
CA ASN A 39 -15.60 -12.14 -8.73
C ASN A 39 -16.92 -11.38 -8.93
N PHE A 40 -17.06 -10.66 -10.04
CA PHE A 40 -18.32 -10.01 -10.43
C PHE A 40 -19.43 -11.04 -10.71
N LYS A 41 -19.13 -12.10 -11.48
CA LYS A 41 -20.07 -13.21 -11.73
C LYS A 41 -20.50 -13.91 -10.44
N MET A 42 -19.58 -14.06 -9.48
CA MET A 42 -19.87 -14.57 -8.14
C MET A 42 -20.62 -13.56 -7.24
N LYS A 43 -21.06 -12.41 -7.77
CA LYS A 43 -21.78 -11.35 -7.06
C LYS A 43 -21.07 -10.85 -5.80
N ARG A 44 -19.73 -10.92 -5.75
CA ARG A 44 -18.96 -10.42 -4.61
C ARG A 44 -18.98 -8.90 -4.62
N ASN A 45 -19.25 -8.30 -3.46
CA ASN A 45 -19.25 -6.83 -3.33
C ASN A 45 -17.80 -6.30 -3.26
N PRO A 46 -17.33 -5.47 -4.20
CA PRO A 46 -15.97 -4.94 -4.20
C PRO A 46 -15.65 -4.13 -2.93
N ARG A 47 -16.65 -3.54 -2.26
CA ARG A 47 -16.49 -2.81 -0.99
C ARG A 47 -16.17 -3.71 0.19
N LYS A 48 -16.40 -5.02 0.11
CA LYS A 48 -16.04 -6.01 1.14
C LYS A 48 -14.73 -6.75 0.81
N VAL A 49 -14.25 -6.64 -0.43
CA VAL A 49 -13.05 -7.35 -0.89
C VAL A 49 -11.79 -6.53 -0.62
N ARG A 50 -10.95 -7.00 0.32
CA ARG A 50 -9.86 -6.24 0.96
C ARG A 50 -8.83 -5.63 0.01
N TRP A 51 -8.58 -6.24 -1.15
CA TRP A 51 -7.54 -5.81 -2.09
C TRP A 51 -8.01 -4.74 -3.09
N THR A 52 -9.32 -4.48 -3.20
CA THR A 52 -9.84 -3.47 -4.13
C THR A 52 -9.56 -2.06 -3.61
N LYS A 53 -9.45 -1.08 -4.52
CA LYS A 53 -9.36 0.33 -4.13
C LYS A 53 -10.65 0.83 -3.48
N ALA A 54 -11.81 0.29 -3.85
CA ALA A 54 -13.09 0.61 -3.21
C ALA A 54 -13.09 0.30 -1.70
N TYR A 55 -12.68 -0.92 -1.32
CA TYR A 55 -12.53 -1.28 0.10
C TYR A 55 -11.51 -0.39 0.80
N ARG A 56 -10.34 -0.15 0.17
CA ARG A 56 -9.26 0.66 0.78
C ARG A 56 -9.70 2.10 1.07
N LYS A 57 -10.48 2.72 0.18
CA LYS A 57 -11.04 4.06 0.42
C LYS A 57 -12.04 4.05 1.58
N LEU A 58 -13.00 3.12 1.58
CA LEU A 58 -14.01 3.01 2.64
C LEU A 58 -13.39 2.72 4.01
N ALA A 59 -12.36 1.86 4.06
CA ALA A 59 -11.67 1.50 5.29
C ALA A 59 -10.60 2.54 5.72
N GLY A 60 -10.55 3.72 5.10
CA GLY A 60 -9.59 4.79 5.46
C GLY A 60 -8.12 4.43 5.23
N LYS A 61 -7.81 3.50 4.31
CA LYS A 61 -6.43 3.09 3.99
C LYS A 61 -5.77 3.98 2.94
N GLU A 62 -6.55 4.76 2.21
CA GLU A 62 -6.10 5.70 1.17
C GLU A 62 -6.78 7.04 1.39
N LEU A 63 -6.17 8.12 0.88
CA LEU A 63 -6.78 9.44 0.86
C LEU A 63 -8.01 9.41 -0.06
N ALA A 64 -9.21 9.64 0.49
CA ALA A 64 -10.47 9.56 -0.23
C ALA A 64 -10.92 10.92 -0.79
N GLU A 65 -10.75 11.97 0.02
CA GLU A 65 -11.18 13.35 -0.27
C GLU A 65 -9.93 14.23 -0.40
N ASP A 66 -9.68 14.73 -1.62
CA ASP A 66 -8.60 15.65 -1.90
C ASP A 66 -8.96 16.50 -3.13
N ALA A 67 -8.64 17.79 -3.09
CA ALA A 67 -8.91 18.72 -4.19
C ALA A 67 -8.22 18.30 -5.49
N THR A 68 -7.10 17.56 -5.42
CA THR A 68 -6.42 17.07 -6.63
C THR A 68 -7.27 16.09 -7.44
N PHE A 69 -8.22 15.39 -6.81
CA PHE A 69 -9.08 14.42 -7.51
C PHE A 69 -10.17 15.10 -8.35
N GLU A 70 -10.57 16.31 -8.01
CA GLU A 70 -11.58 17.07 -8.77
C GLU A 70 -11.11 17.41 -10.18
N LEU A 71 -9.79 17.48 -10.38
CA LEU A 71 -9.17 17.77 -11.67
C LEU A 71 -9.26 16.61 -12.67
N GLU A 72 -9.47 15.37 -12.19
CA GLU A 72 -9.66 14.17 -13.03
C GLU A 72 -11.11 14.00 -13.54
N ARG A 73 -11.99 14.97 -13.30
CA ARG A 73 -13.42 14.88 -13.67
C ARG A 73 -13.64 14.73 -15.18
N LYS A 74 -14.66 13.95 -15.56
CA LYS A 74 -15.09 13.83 -16.95
C LYS A 74 -15.76 15.14 -17.39
N ARG A 75 -15.22 15.79 -18.42
CA ARG A 75 -15.83 16.96 -19.06
C ARG A 75 -16.77 16.49 -20.18
N ASN A 76 -18.04 16.86 -20.08
CA ASN A 76 -19.05 16.55 -21.10
C ASN A 76 -19.13 17.63 -22.19
N ARG A 77 -18.70 18.87 -21.89
CA ARG A 77 -18.60 19.95 -22.87
C ARG A 77 -17.15 20.06 -23.37
N PRO A 78 -16.91 19.92 -24.68
CA PRO A 78 -15.60 20.20 -25.26
C PRO A 78 -15.36 21.72 -25.32
N GLU A 79 -14.10 22.11 -25.16
CA GLU A 79 -13.62 23.47 -25.42
C GLU A 79 -12.91 23.51 -26.77
N LYS A 80 -12.90 24.68 -27.42
CA LYS A 80 -12.13 24.87 -28.64
C LYS A 80 -10.65 24.71 -28.34
N TYR A 81 -9.93 24.00 -29.21
CA TYR A 81 -8.50 23.77 -29.06
C TYR A 81 -7.73 25.10 -29.04
N ASN A 82 -6.85 25.26 -28.05
CA ASN A 82 -5.86 26.33 -27.97
C ASN A 82 -4.52 25.74 -27.52
N ARG A 83 -3.46 25.96 -28.31
CA ARG A 83 -2.11 25.44 -28.07
C ARG A 83 -1.54 25.90 -26.74
N GLU A 84 -1.76 27.16 -26.35
CA GLU A 84 -1.26 27.70 -25.09
C GLU A 84 -1.91 27.03 -23.88
N THR A 85 -3.23 26.84 -23.94
CA THR A 85 -3.99 26.13 -22.90
C THR A 85 -3.50 24.70 -22.75
N VAL A 86 -3.25 24.00 -23.87
CA VAL A 86 -2.67 22.65 -23.86
C VAL A 86 -1.27 22.64 -23.24
N ALA A 87 -0.39 23.57 -23.61
CA ALA A 87 0.95 23.64 -23.03
C ALA A 87 0.92 23.91 -21.51
N LYS A 88 0.06 24.83 -21.07
CA LYS A 88 -0.13 25.15 -19.64
C LYS A 88 -0.68 23.94 -18.86
N THR A 89 -1.67 23.25 -19.42
CA THR A 89 -2.28 22.06 -18.79
C THR A 89 -1.31 20.89 -18.68
N LEU A 90 -0.47 20.63 -19.68
CA LEU A 90 0.57 19.58 -19.60
C LEU A 90 1.57 19.84 -18.47
N LYS A 91 2.03 21.10 -18.32
CA LYS A 91 2.88 21.50 -17.18
C LYS A 91 2.16 21.32 -15.85
N ALA A 92 0.89 21.72 -15.77
CA ALA A 92 0.09 21.59 -14.56
C ALA A 92 -0.11 20.12 -14.14
N ILE A 93 -0.38 19.20 -15.09
CA ILE A 93 -0.59 17.77 -14.83
C ILE A 93 0.62 17.16 -14.10
N GLY A 94 1.84 17.45 -14.57
CA GLY A 94 3.06 16.98 -13.91
C GLY A 94 3.14 17.48 -12.45
N LYS A 95 2.86 18.77 -12.24
CA LYS A 95 2.91 19.35 -10.89
C LYS A 95 1.84 18.78 -9.96
N ILE A 96 0.64 18.55 -10.46
CA ILE A 96 -0.47 17.96 -9.70
C ILE A 96 -0.12 16.54 -9.27
N ALA A 97 0.53 15.75 -10.14
CA ALA A 97 0.96 14.40 -9.81
C ALA A 97 1.98 14.37 -8.65
N GLU A 98 2.96 15.28 -8.65
CA GLU A 98 3.90 15.44 -7.54
C GLU A 98 3.18 15.76 -6.22
N ILE A 99 2.26 16.74 -6.25
CA ILE A 99 1.49 17.16 -5.07
C ILE A 99 0.68 15.99 -4.53
N ARG A 100 0.03 15.22 -5.42
CA ARG A 100 -0.75 14.04 -5.06
C ARG A 100 0.12 12.98 -4.39
N SER A 101 1.30 12.67 -4.93
CA SER A 101 2.22 11.67 -4.33
C SER A 101 2.61 12.10 -2.92
N LYS A 102 3.06 13.35 -2.75
CA LYS A 102 3.45 13.89 -1.44
C LYS A 102 2.31 13.84 -0.41
N ARG A 103 1.08 14.15 -0.83
CA ARG A 103 -0.12 14.07 0.05
C ARG A 103 -0.43 12.63 0.44
N GLN A 104 -0.31 11.69 -0.49
CA GLN A 104 -0.52 10.26 -0.24
C GLN A 104 0.54 9.67 0.69
N GLU A 105 1.81 10.01 0.49
CA GLU A 105 2.93 9.62 1.36
C GLU A 105 2.70 10.12 2.80
N ARG A 106 2.38 11.41 2.96
CA ARG A 106 2.06 11.99 4.28
C ARG A 106 0.88 11.28 4.96
N PHE A 107 -0.16 10.93 4.20
CA PHE A 107 -1.31 10.16 4.73
C PHE A 107 -0.88 8.76 5.20
N TYR A 108 -0.03 8.10 4.41
CA TYR A 108 0.52 6.79 4.75
C TYR A 108 1.39 6.84 6.02
N GLU A 109 2.29 7.81 6.12
CA GLU A 109 3.16 8.01 7.30
C GLU A 109 2.35 8.23 8.57
N LYS A 110 1.37 9.13 8.55
CA LYS A 110 0.48 9.37 9.70
C LYS A 110 -0.23 8.08 10.14
N ARG A 111 -0.72 7.29 9.18
CA ARG A 111 -1.38 6.01 9.45
C ARG A 111 -0.42 4.98 10.07
N MET A 112 0.80 4.88 9.55
CA MET A 112 1.81 3.95 10.05
C MET A 112 2.37 4.35 11.42
N ASN A 113 2.55 5.64 11.68
CA ASN A 113 3.03 6.13 12.98
C ASN A 113 2.05 5.77 14.10
N LYS A 114 0.73 5.84 13.85
CA LYS A 114 -0.29 5.37 14.79
C LYS A 114 -0.16 3.87 15.05
N ALA A 115 0.08 3.07 14.01
CA ALA A 115 0.26 1.62 14.16
C ALA A 115 1.51 1.28 14.98
N LYS A 116 2.65 1.91 14.69
CA LYS A 116 3.91 1.75 15.44
C LYS A 116 3.76 2.07 16.93
N LEU A 117 2.97 3.09 17.27
CA LEU A 117 2.73 3.45 18.67
C LEU A 117 1.91 2.37 19.40
N MET A 118 0.95 1.75 18.73
CA MET A 118 0.18 0.64 19.30
C MET A 118 1.03 -0.64 19.42
N GLU A 119 1.88 -0.91 18.43
CA GLU A 119 2.83 -2.02 18.44
C GLU A 119 3.80 -1.91 19.63
N LYS A 120 4.45 -0.75 19.81
CA LYS A 120 5.31 -0.51 20.98
C LYS A 120 4.61 -0.69 22.33
N LYS A 121 3.32 -0.34 22.41
CA LYS A 121 2.52 -0.57 23.63
C LYS A 121 2.27 -2.06 23.85
N ALA A 122 1.92 -2.79 22.79
CA ALA A 122 1.72 -4.23 22.86
C ALA A 122 3.02 -4.96 23.22
N GLU A 123 4.15 -4.57 22.63
CA GLU A 123 5.48 -5.10 22.97
C GLU A 123 5.84 -4.90 24.44
N LYS A 124 5.58 -3.72 25.01
CA LYS A 124 5.81 -3.48 26.45
C LYS A 124 4.98 -4.42 27.32
N VAL A 125 3.69 -4.54 27.02
CA VAL A 125 2.78 -5.46 27.75
C VAL A 125 3.23 -6.91 27.61
N GLN A 126 3.72 -7.29 26.42
CA GLN A 126 4.23 -8.62 26.17
C GLN A 126 5.49 -8.89 27.00
N LEU A 127 6.44 -7.94 27.01
CA LEU A 127 7.70 -8.04 27.74
C LEU A 127 7.47 -8.12 29.26
N GLU A 128 6.49 -7.38 29.79
CA GLU A 128 6.07 -7.48 31.19
C GLU A 128 5.52 -8.87 31.56
N LYS A 129 4.70 -9.48 30.69
CA LYS A 129 4.14 -10.83 30.92
C LYS A 129 5.18 -11.94 30.75
N GLU A 130 6.04 -11.79 29.75
CA GLU A 130 7.00 -12.81 29.32
C GLU A 130 8.40 -12.58 29.91
N ILE A 131 8.52 -11.77 30.97
CA ILE A 131 9.80 -11.45 31.58
C ILE A 131 10.59 -12.69 32.03
N HIS A 132 9.87 -13.75 32.40
CA HIS A 132 10.41 -15.04 32.82
C HIS A 132 11.09 -15.83 31.68
N LEU A 133 10.74 -15.57 30.41
CA LEU A 133 11.35 -16.19 29.23
C LEU A 133 12.68 -15.52 28.86
N ILE A 134 12.96 -14.34 29.41
CA ILE A 134 14.13 -13.53 29.10
C ILE A 134 15.16 -13.70 30.22
N LYS A 135 16.31 -14.33 29.91
CA LYS A 135 17.46 -14.34 30.84
C LYS A 135 18.03 -12.94 30.97
N ALA A 136 18.35 -12.53 32.20
CA ALA A 136 18.94 -11.22 32.46
C ALA A 136 20.18 -10.99 31.58
N PRO A 137 20.33 -9.81 30.94
CA PRO A 137 21.41 -9.55 29.99
C PRO A 137 22.81 -9.74 30.61
N ALA A 138 22.98 -9.50 31.91
CA ALA A 138 24.20 -9.79 32.65
C ALA A 138 24.55 -11.30 32.70
N ALA A 139 23.55 -12.17 32.79
CA ALA A 139 23.75 -13.63 32.79
C ALA A 139 24.13 -14.16 31.40
N ILE A 140 23.66 -13.50 30.33
CA ILE A 140 24.03 -13.83 28.94
C ILE A 140 25.46 -13.36 28.63
N ASN A 141 25.82 -12.15 29.06
CA ASN A 141 27.16 -11.60 28.86
C ASN A 141 28.22 -12.40 29.61
N SER A 142 27.98 -12.76 30.88
CA SER A 142 28.91 -13.60 31.63
C SER A 142 29.07 -15.01 31.05
N ALA A 143 27.99 -15.59 30.49
CA ALA A 143 28.07 -16.86 29.78
C ALA A 143 28.89 -16.75 28.49
N LYS A 144 28.77 -15.65 27.73
CA LYS A 144 29.60 -15.36 26.55
C LYS A 144 31.08 -15.14 26.91
N GLU A 145 31.36 -14.43 27.99
CA GLU A 145 32.71 -14.22 28.53
C GLU A 145 33.37 -15.57 28.85
N LYS A 146 32.68 -16.43 29.60
CA LYS A 146 33.14 -17.78 29.95
C LYS A 146 33.36 -18.66 28.72
N LEU A 147 32.54 -18.50 27.68
CA LEU A 147 32.68 -19.25 26.43
C LEU A 147 33.87 -18.75 25.59
N ARG A 148 34.16 -17.44 25.59
CA ARG A 148 35.36 -16.87 24.98
C ARG A 148 36.64 -17.35 25.65
N ILE A 149 36.69 -17.31 26.98
CA ILE A 149 37.84 -17.77 27.77
C ILE A 149 38.12 -19.25 27.46
N ARG A 150 37.08 -20.09 27.46
CA ARG A 150 37.21 -21.52 27.12
C ARG A 150 37.66 -21.80 25.68
N VAL A 151 37.35 -20.92 24.73
CA VAL A 151 37.86 -21.04 23.35
C VAL A 151 39.31 -20.59 23.25
N GLN A 152 39.72 -19.57 24.01
CA GLN A 152 41.13 -19.15 24.09
C GLN A 152 42.02 -20.22 24.74
N GLU A 153 41.59 -20.82 25.85
CA GLU A 153 42.30 -21.94 26.49
C GLU A 153 42.47 -23.13 25.52
N LYS A 154 41.43 -23.48 24.76
CA LYS A 154 41.53 -24.53 23.73
C LYS A 154 42.41 -24.15 22.53
N GLN A 155 42.65 -22.87 22.29
CA GLN A 155 43.55 -22.42 21.22
C GLN A 155 45.00 -22.41 21.69
N THR A 156 45.26 -22.09 22.96
CA THR A 156 46.60 -22.19 23.57
C THR A 156 47.02 -23.65 23.70
N ASP A 157 46.13 -24.53 24.16
CA ASP A 157 46.42 -25.97 24.30
C ASP A 157 46.71 -26.65 22.95
N ARG A 158 46.15 -26.13 21.84
CA ARG A 158 46.41 -26.62 20.47
C ARG A 158 47.69 -26.08 19.83
N MET A 159 48.31 -25.07 20.45
CA MET A 159 49.52 -24.43 19.96
C MET A 159 50.76 -24.95 20.70
N GLU A 160 50.56 -25.67 21.82
CA GLU A 160 51.58 -26.31 22.66
C GLU A 160 51.77 -27.82 22.39
N GLU A 161 50.93 -28.43 21.54
CA GLU A 161 51.15 -29.74 20.89
C GLU A 161 51.81 -29.58 19.51
#